data_AF-A0AAV9BEG5-F1
#
_entry.id   AF-A0AAV9BEG5-F1
#
_cell.length_a   1.000
_cell.length_b   1.000
_cell.length_c   1.000
_cell.angle_alpha   90.00
_cell.angle_beta   90.00
_cell.angle_gamma   90.00
#
_symmetry.space_group_name_H-M   'P 1'
#
loop_
_entity.id
_entity.type
_entity.pdbx_description
1 polymer ?
#
loop_
_entity_poly.entity_id
_entity_poly.type
_entity_poly.pdbx_seq_one_letter_code
_entity_poly.pdbx_strand_id
1 'polypeptide(L)'
;MAVQIPEHLAKHAKHTQTSGGVSIRSVDGPQRRSVVCEASPNKKPDSAAKRARQSEKRRLYNKAKKSEVKTRMKKVFEALEVLKKKPEPQAEELVPVEKLIGEAYSAIDKAVNSGLLKQCSRFA
;
A
#
# COMPACT_ATOMS: atom_id res chain seq x y z
N MET A 1 40.07 10.94 -14.24
CA MET A 1 39.70 12.05 -13.34
C MET A 1 39.35 13.26 -14.18
N ALA A 2 38.07 13.65 -14.18
CA ALA A 2 37.60 14.98 -14.58
C ALA A 2 36.19 15.11 -14.00
N VAL A 3 36.17 15.44 -12.71
CA VAL A 3 34.99 15.96 -12.02
C VAL A 3 34.87 17.41 -12.47
N GLN A 4 33.68 17.87 -12.86
CA GLN A 4 33.20 19.23 -12.61
C GLN A 4 31.70 19.37 -12.98
N ILE A 5 30.87 19.44 -11.94
CA ILE A 5 29.57 20.14 -11.82
C ILE A 5 29.75 20.94 -10.50
N PRO A 6 29.10 22.09 -10.19
CA PRO A 6 28.01 22.85 -10.84
C PRO A 6 28.22 24.38 -10.92
N GLU A 7 27.34 25.11 -11.61
CA GLU A 7 26.89 26.42 -11.12
C GLU A 7 25.35 26.54 -11.14
N HIS A 8 24.80 26.64 -9.92
CA HIS A 8 23.64 27.41 -9.46
C HIS A 8 23.59 28.83 -10.11
N LEU A 9 22.53 29.66 -10.18
CA LEU A 9 21.22 29.82 -9.54
C LEU A 9 20.51 31.00 -10.27
N ALA A 10 19.18 31.11 -10.09
CA ALA A 10 18.31 32.31 -10.27
C ALA A 10 17.72 32.53 -11.68
N LYS A 11 16.46 32.13 -11.93
CA LYS A 11 15.18 32.84 -11.62
C LYS A 11 15.04 34.18 -12.36
N HIS A 12 14.08 34.28 -13.29
CA HIS A 12 12.91 35.16 -13.13
C HIS A 12 11.80 34.88 -14.17
N ALA A 13 10.61 34.67 -13.59
CA ALA A 13 9.24 34.73 -14.08
C ALA A 13 8.94 35.29 -15.49
N LYS A 14 8.01 34.64 -16.21
CA LYS A 14 6.80 35.26 -16.78
C LYS A 14 5.60 34.31 -16.68
N HIS A 15 4.54 34.78 -16.03
CA HIS A 15 3.19 34.21 -16.07
C HIS A 15 2.53 34.54 -17.41
N THR A 16 1.87 33.56 -18.04
CA THR A 16 0.70 33.81 -18.89
C THR A 16 -0.28 32.66 -18.70
N GLN A 17 -1.41 32.97 -18.07
CA GLN A 17 -2.60 32.13 -18.02
C GLN A 17 -3.26 32.17 -19.39
N THR A 18 -3.55 31.02 -20.00
CA THR A 18 -4.60 30.92 -21.02
C THR A 18 -5.29 29.56 -20.91
N SER A 19 -6.58 29.62 -20.59
CA SER A 19 -7.56 28.55 -20.63
C SER A 19 -7.58 27.80 -21.96
N GLY A 20 -7.50 26.47 -21.94
CA GLY A 20 -7.68 25.63 -23.13
C GLY A 20 -7.97 24.18 -22.71
N GLY A 21 -9.10 23.66 -23.17
CA GLY A 21 -9.80 22.50 -22.60
C GLY A 21 -9.02 21.19 -22.51
N VAL A 22 -9.45 20.35 -21.56
CA VAL A 22 -9.02 18.95 -21.42
C VAL A 22 -9.52 18.18 -22.63
N SER A 23 -8.68 18.05 -23.66
CA SER A 23 -8.89 17.11 -24.76
C SER A 23 -8.70 15.69 -24.23
N ILE A 24 -9.79 15.05 -23.85
CA ILE A 24 -9.81 13.63 -23.49
C ILE A 24 -9.48 12.85 -24.77
N ARG A 25 -8.24 12.36 -24.89
CA ARG A 25 -7.87 11.44 -25.98
C ARG A 25 -8.60 10.13 -25.72
N SER A 26 -9.57 9.80 -26.57
CA SER A 26 -10.19 8.48 -26.59
C SER A 26 -9.11 7.44 -26.87
N VAL A 27 -8.78 6.65 -25.86
CA VAL A 27 -8.00 5.44 -26.04
C VAL A 27 -8.94 4.40 -26.66
N ASP A 28 -8.82 4.19 -27.98
CA ASP A 28 -9.43 3.06 -28.66
C ASP A 28 -8.75 1.77 -28.20
N GLY A 29 -9.10 1.32 -27.01
CA GLY A 29 -8.80 -0.02 -26.52
C GLY A 29 -9.62 -1.05 -27.29
N PRO A 30 -9.13 -2.30 -27.45
CA PRO A 30 -9.81 -3.31 -28.23
C PRO A 30 -11.25 -3.49 -27.71
N GLN A 31 -12.21 -3.25 -28.60
CA GLN A 31 -13.64 -3.39 -28.32
C GLN A 31 -13.89 -4.78 -27.75
N ARG A 32 -14.09 -4.85 -26.44
CA ARG A 32 -14.63 -6.05 -25.79
C ARG A 32 -16.02 -6.22 -26.37
N ARG A 33 -16.19 -7.19 -27.28
CA ARG A 33 -17.50 -7.62 -27.77
C ARG A 33 -18.39 -7.86 -26.55
N SER A 34 -19.34 -6.96 -26.33
CA SER A 34 -20.38 -7.13 -25.33
C SER A 34 -21.32 -8.20 -25.87
N VAL A 35 -21.09 -9.45 -25.48
CA VAL A 35 -22.12 -10.49 -25.63
C VAL A 35 -23.23 -10.11 -24.65
N VAL A 36 -24.27 -9.48 -25.19
CA VAL A 36 -25.52 -9.23 -24.46
C VAL A 36 -26.19 -10.60 -24.32
N CYS A 37 -26.10 -11.20 -23.13
CA CYS A 37 -27.07 -12.21 -22.73
C CYS A 37 -28.40 -11.49 -22.48
N GLU A 38 -29.40 -11.80 -23.29
CA GLU A 38 -30.80 -11.45 -23.07
C GLU A 38 -31.38 -12.20 -21.84
N ALA A 39 -30.89 -11.83 -20.65
CA ALA A 39 -31.50 -12.22 -19.39
C ALA A 39 -31.41 -11.01 -18.45
N SER A 40 -32.21 -10.00 -18.75
CA SER A 40 -32.22 -8.75 -18.00
C SER A 40 -33.18 -8.88 -16.80
N PRO A 41 -32.71 -8.93 -15.54
CA PRO A 41 -33.57 -8.50 -14.44
C PRO A 41 -33.77 -6.99 -14.61
N ASN A 42 -35.03 -6.55 -14.80
CA ASN A 42 -35.48 -5.16 -15.01
C ASN A 42 -35.17 -4.17 -13.86
N LYS A 43 -34.13 -4.41 -13.05
CA LYS A 43 -33.74 -3.58 -11.91
C LYS A 43 -32.49 -2.79 -12.29
N LYS A 44 -32.60 -1.45 -12.21
CA LYS A 44 -31.44 -0.56 -12.37
C LYS A 44 -30.31 -1.03 -11.46
N PRO A 45 -29.04 -1.02 -11.92
CA PRO A 45 -27.92 -1.42 -11.09
C PRO A 45 -27.83 -0.48 -9.87
N ASP A 46 -28.20 -1.00 -8.70
CA ASP A 46 -28.14 -0.24 -7.46
C ASP A 46 -26.68 -0.08 -7.02
N SER A 47 -26.16 1.13 -7.25
CA SER A 47 -24.81 1.52 -6.87
C SER A 47 -24.57 1.38 -5.36
N ALA A 48 -25.61 1.57 -4.54
CA ALA A 48 -25.52 1.46 -3.08
C ALA A 48 -25.32 0.00 -2.67
N ALA A 49 -26.15 -0.92 -3.17
CA ALA A 49 -25.98 -2.35 -2.95
C ALA A 49 -24.60 -2.87 -3.41
N LYS A 50 -24.06 -2.34 -4.52
CA LYS A 50 -22.70 -2.68 -4.98
C LYS A 50 -21.63 -2.24 -3.98
N ARG A 51 -21.71 -1.01 -3.45
CA ARG A 51 -20.74 -0.51 -2.46
C ARG A 51 -20.80 -1.30 -1.15
N ALA A 52 -21.98 -1.73 -0.70
CA ALA A 52 -22.14 -2.57 0.47
C ALA A 52 -21.42 -3.93 0.31
N ARG A 53 -21.63 -4.63 -0.81
CA ARG A 53 -20.92 -5.90 -1.09
C ARG A 53 -19.40 -5.72 -1.18
N GLN A 54 -18.96 -4.64 -1.83
CA GLN A 54 -17.53 -4.33 -1.96
C GLN A 54 -16.89 -3.96 -0.61
N SER A 55 -17.61 -3.22 0.24
CA SER A 55 -17.10 -2.82 1.56
C SER A 55 -16.95 -4.03 2.48
N GLU A 56 -17.88 -4.98 2.46
CA GLU A 56 -17.78 -6.22 3.22
C GLU A 56 -16.58 -7.06 2.79
N LYS A 57 -16.39 -7.25 1.47
CA LYS A 57 -15.23 -7.98 0.94
C LYS A 57 -13.91 -7.32 1.35
N ARG A 58 -13.81 -6.00 1.20
CA ARG A 58 -12.63 -5.23 1.61
C ARG A 58 -12.43 -5.28 3.13
N ARG A 59 -13.49 -5.21 3.92
CA ARG A 59 -13.42 -5.28 5.39
C ARG A 59 -12.78 -6.59 5.84
N LEU A 60 -13.20 -7.73 5.28
CA LEU A 60 -12.65 -9.04 5.64
C LEU A 60 -11.16 -9.17 5.27
N TYR A 61 -10.80 -8.77 4.04
CA TYR A 61 -9.40 -8.77 3.58
C TYR A 61 -8.51 -7.88 4.46
N ASN A 62 -8.97 -6.66 4.74
CA ASN A 62 -8.23 -5.69 5.54
C ASN A 62 -8.09 -6.16 6.99
N LYS A 63 -9.12 -6.79 7.55
CA LYS A 63 -9.09 -7.36 8.91
C LYS A 63 -8.01 -8.44 9.00
N ALA A 64 -8.01 -9.40 8.07
CA ALA A 64 -7.04 -10.50 8.06
C ALA A 64 -5.59 -9.98 7.99
N LYS A 65 -5.31 -9.03 7.10
CA LYS A 65 -3.97 -8.46 6.93
C LYS A 65 -3.51 -7.60 8.12
N LYS A 66 -4.42 -6.83 8.73
CA LYS A 66 -4.09 -6.09 9.96
C LYS A 66 -3.84 -7.02 11.15
N SER A 67 -4.59 -8.11 11.28
CA SER A 67 -4.33 -9.12 12.31
C SER A 67 -3.03 -9.89 12.07
N GLU A 68 -2.66 -10.15 10.81
CA GLU A 68 -1.38 -10.76 10.45
C GLU A 68 -0.21 -9.91 10.96
N VAL A 69 -0.19 -8.62 10.67
CA VAL A 69 0.84 -7.70 11.17
C VAL A 69 0.87 -7.68 12.70
N LYS A 70 -0.29 -7.53 13.36
CA LYS A 70 -0.36 -7.48 14.84
C LYS A 70 0.21 -8.73 15.50
N THR A 71 -0.10 -9.91 14.97
CA THR A 71 0.37 -11.18 15.51
C THR A 71 1.87 -11.38 15.31
N ARG A 72 2.41 -11.03 14.13
CA ARG A 72 3.86 -11.07 13.87
C ARG A 72 4.63 -10.13 14.80
N MET A 73 4.13 -8.90 15.02
CA MET A 73 4.73 -7.97 15.99
C MET A 73 4.70 -8.53 17.42
N LYS A 74 3.56 -9.12 17.82
CA LYS A 74 3.41 -9.69 19.18
C LYS A 74 4.45 -10.78 19.45
N LYS A 75 4.72 -11.65 18.47
CA LYS A 75 5.75 -12.69 18.57
C LYS A 75 7.16 -12.11 18.76
N VAL A 76 7.48 -11.02 18.05
CA VAL A 76 8.77 -10.32 18.22
C VAL A 76 8.89 -9.77 19.64
N PHE A 77 7.85 -9.12 20.16
CA PHE A 77 7.86 -8.60 21.53
C PHE A 77 7.98 -9.71 22.59
N GLU A 78 7.24 -10.81 22.44
CA GLU A 78 7.32 -11.97 23.34
C GLU A 78 8.73 -12.56 23.37
N ALA A 79 9.38 -12.71 22.20
CA ALA A 79 10.77 -13.19 22.13
C ALA A 79 11.76 -12.23 22.82
N LEU A 80 11.59 -10.92 22.61
CA LEU A 80 12.42 -9.89 23.27
C LEU A 80 12.20 -9.83 24.78
N GLU A 81 10.96 -10.03 25.26
CA GLU A 81 10.64 -10.08 26.69
C GLU A 81 11.27 -11.27 27.41
N VAL A 82 11.35 -12.43 26.75
CA VAL A 82 12.03 -13.62 27.29
C VAL A 82 13.53 -13.37 27.40
N LEU A 83 14.15 -12.81 26.36
CA LEU A 83 15.57 -12.46 26.36
C LEU A 83 15.91 -11.39 27.39
N LYS A 84 15.05 -10.37 27.57
CA LYS A 84 15.26 -9.33 28.58
C LYS A 84 15.29 -9.86 30.03
N LYS A 85 14.65 -11.01 30.29
CA LYS A 85 14.61 -11.64 31.62
C LYS A 85 15.83 -12.55 31.88
N LYS A 86 16.57 -12.95 30.85
CA LYS A 86 17.80 -13.75 30.96
C LYS A 86 19.02 -12.84 30.77
N PRO A 87 19.93 -12.71 31.76
CA PRO A 87 21.03 -11.74 31.70
C PRO A 87 22.19 -12.09 30.74
N GLU A 88 22.21 -13.26 30.08
CA GLU A 88 23.30 -13.68 29.18
C GLU A 88 22.73 -14.24 27.87
N PRO A 89 22.60 -13.42 26.80
CA PRO A 89 22.07 -13.90 25.52
C PRO A 89 23.14 -14.69 24.77
N GLN A 90 22.94 -16.01 24.64
CA GLN A 90 23.70 -16.84 23.71
C GLN A 90 23.42 -16.38 22.26
N ALA A 91 24.46 -16.26 21.45
CA ALA A 91 24.38 -15.83 20.05
C ALA A 91 23.41 -16.70 19.21
N GLU A 92 23.18 -17.95 19.64
CA GLU A 92 22.23 -18.87 19.02
C GLU A 92 20.76 -18.43 19.18
N GLU A 93 20.41 -17.72 20.26
CA GLU A 93 19.04 -17.23 20.50
C GLU A 93 18.73 -15.94 19.71
N LEU A 94 19.73 -15.27 19.11
CA LEU A 94 19.52 -14.08 18.28
C LEU A 94 19.06 -14.42 16.86
N VAL A 95 19.59 -15.49 16.28
CA VAL A 95 19.23 -15.99 14.94
C VAL A 95 17.72 -16.18 14.74
N PRO A 96 16.95 -16.81 15.67
CA PRO A 96 15.50 -16.92 15.52
C PRO A 96 14.78 -15.57 15.64
N VAL A 97 15.29 -14.63 16.45
CA VAL A 97 14.70 -13.29 16.59
C VAL A 97 14.85 -12.50 15.30
N GLU A 98 16.02 -12.55 14.66
CA GLU A 98 16.26 -11.91 13.36
C GLU A 98 15.31 -12.45 12.26
N LYS A 99 15.06 -13.77 12.26
CA LYS A 99 14.08 -14.38 11.36
C LYS A 99 12.66 -13.85 11.61
N LEU A 100 12.24 -13.76 12.87
CA LEU A 100 10.93 -13.20 13.24
C LEU A 100 10.81 -11.72 12.84
N ILE A 101 11.89 -10.96 12.97
CA ILE A 101 11.98 -9.56 12.54
C ILE A 101 11.84 -9.46 11.01
N GLY A 102 12.51 -10.33 10.24
CA GLY A 102 12.39 -10.36 8.78
C GLY A 102 10.98 -10.68 8.28
N GLU A 103 10.28 -11.62 8.94
CA GLU A 103 8.87 -11.92 8.67
C GLU A 103 7.96 -10.74 9.01
N ALA A 104 8.25 -10.06 10.12
CA ALA A 104 7.55 -8.87 10.59
C ALA A 104 7.63 -7.73 9.57
N TYR A 105 8.83 -7.40 9.08
CA TYR A 105 9.01 -6.39 8.03
C TYR A 105 8.31 -6.78 6.72
N SER A 106 8.46 -8.03 6.29
CA SER A 106 7.78 -8.54 5.09
C SER A 106 6.25 -8.40 5.16
N ALA A 107 5.66 -8.59 6.34
CA ALA A 107 4.23 -8.43 6.54
C ALA A 107 3.80 -6.94 6.52
N ILE A 108 4.62 -6.05 7.08
CA ILE A 108 4.38 -4.60 7.07
C ILE A 108 4.41 -4.08 5.63
N ASP A 109 5.43 -4.42 4.85
CA ASP A 109 5.58 -3.91 3.49
C ASP A 109 4.46 -4.39 2.58
N LYS A 110 4.02 -5.63 2.73
CA LYS A 110 2.83 -6.14 2.02
C LYS A 110 1.57 -5.36 2.39
N ALA A 111 1.42 -4.96 3.66
CA ALA A 111 0.27 -4.16 4.11
C ALA A 111 0.33 -2.70 3.62
N VAL A 112 1.52 -2.12 3.48
CA VAL A 112 1.72 -0.78 2.92
C VAL A 112 1.46 -0.78 1.40
N ASN A 113 2.02 -1.74 0.67
CA ASN A 113 1.87 -1.87 -0.79
C ASN A 113 0.42 -2.13 -1.22
N SER A 114 -0.36 -2.84 -0.38
CA SER A 114 -1.79 -3.07 -0.60
C SER A 114 -2.68 -1.88 -0.19
N GLY A 115 -2.10 -0.79 0.32
CA GLY A 115 -2.82 0.43 0.71
C GLY A 115 -3.66 0.29 1.99
N LEU A 116 -3.44 -0.78 2.77
CA LEU A 116 -4.13 -1.06 4.03
C LEU A 116 -3.63 -0.18 5.17
N LEU A 117 -2.31 -0.01 5.19
CA LEU A 117 -1.58 0.92 6.04
C LEU A 117 -1.04 2.02 5.14
N LYS A 118 -1.11 3.26 5.60
CA LYS A 118 -0.50 4.37 4.88
C LYS A 118 0.97 4.40 5.25
N GLN A 119 1.84 4.44 4.25
CA GLN A 119 3.22 4.85 4.48
C GLN A 119 3.16 6.24 5.10
N CYS A 120 3.82 6.42 6.24
CA CYS A 120 3.92 7.74 6.83
C CYS A 120 4.93 8.52 5.98
N SER A 121 4.46 9.27 4.99
CA SER A 121 5.24 10.37 4.40
C SER A 121 5.37 11.41 5.50
N ARG A 122 6.51 11.35 6.19
CA ARG A 122 6.95 12.24 7.27
C ARG A 122 6.42 13.67 7.14
N PHE A 123 5.83 14.15 8.25
CA PHE A 123 5.81 15.55 8.74
C PHE A 123 5.98 16.64 7.66
N ALA A 124 4.87 17.30 7.31
CA ALA A 124 4.88 18.71 6.96
C ALA A 124 4.50 19.51 8.20
#